data_AF-A0A2M8JT13-F1
#
_entry.id   AF-A0A2M8JT13-F1
#
_cell.length_a   1.000
_cell.length_b   1.000
_cell.length_c   1.000
_cell.angle_alpha   90.00
_cell.angle_beta   90.00
_cell.angle_gamma   90.00
#
_symmetry.space_group_name_H-M   'P 1'
#
loop_
_entity.id
_entity.type
_entity.pdbx_description
1 polymer ?
#
loop_
_entity_poly.entity_id
_entity_poly.type
_entity_poly.pdbx_seq_one_letter_code
_entity_poly.pdbx_strand_id
1 'polypeptide(L)'
;MSEEKQLTEQESLQLIANMIQKAKGSYHDTGIGSLLWGAVVSIASFVSYLQREYDFTLVIDIWWLVFAAIVPQVYISIKEKKNLKAKQYDEDVVNAVWLVFGISIFALSFYQNIVPVQTEKYFSQEGFTMMKHYADGRPDEIIRPFTPSLYSVYILIYAFPTMVTGMVKKFNPMKIGALITYGFFMLSLFTESKYDMLLGSASALVCWFIPGIILRNKYLAQTRANV
;
A
#
# COMPACT_ATOMS: atom_id res chain seq x y z
N MET A 1 51.58 -19.16 2.63
CA MET A 1 50.85 -19.21 3.92
C MET A 1 50.81 -17.79 4.43
N SER A 2 49.64 -17.15 4.37
CA SER A 2 49.46 -15.76 4.76
C SER A 2 49.48 -15.68 6.29
N GLU A 3 50.36 -14.87 6.86
CA GLU A 3 50.45 -14.63 8.30
C GLU A 3 49.11 -14.10 8.82
N GLU A 4 48.43 -14.86 9.67
CA GLU A 4 47.28 -14.38 10.44
C GLU A 4 47.79 -13.39 11.48
N LYS A 5 47.69 -12.10 11.14
CA LYS A 5 48.02 -10.99 12.04
C LYS A 5 47.11 -11.08 13.27
N GLN A 6 47.68 -11.47 14.42
CA GLN A 6 46.93 -11.50 15.68
C GLN A 6 46.49 -10.09 16.03
N LEU A 7 45.17 -9.86 15.97
CA LEU A 7 44.56 -8.58 16.31
C LEU A 7 44.81 -8.30 17.79
N THR A 8 45.32 -7.11 18.09
CA THR A 8 45.44 -6.65 19.48
C THR A 8 44.06 -6.52 20.12
N GLU A 9 43.96 -6.58 21.44
CA GLU A 9 42.67 -6.46 22.16
C GLU A 9 41.93 -5.17 21.81
N GLN A 10 42.66 -4.07 21.61
CA GLN A 10 42.09 -2.78 21.19
C GLN A 10 41.55 -2.81 19.75
N GLU A 11 42.26 -3.45 18.81
CA GLU A 11 41.79 -3.61 17.43
C GLU A 11 40.56 -4.54 17.36
N SER A 12 40.53 -5.58 18.20
CA SER A 12 39.37 -6.49 18.31
C SER A 12 38.15 -5.79 18.89
N LEU A 13 38.32 -4.98 19.95
CA LEU A 13 37.25 -4.16 20.51
C LEU A 13 36.76 -3.09 19.53
N GLN A 14 37.65 -2.44 18.79
CA GLN A 14 37.29 -1.50 17.72
C GLN A 14 36.56 -2.19 16.58
N LEU A 15 36.99 -3.40 16.18
CA LEU A 15 36.30 -4.18 15.16
C LEU A 15 34.90 -4.57 15.63
N ILE A 16 34.74 -5.04 16.87
CA ILE A 16 33.43 -5.36 17.45
C ILE A 16 32.57 -4.10 17.52
N ALA A 17 33.10 -2.96 17.97
CA ALA A 17 32.38 -1.69 18.01
C ALA A 17 31.95 -1.23 16.61
N ASN A 18 32.85 -1.32 15.63
CA ASN A 18 32.55 -1.01 14.22
C ASN A 18 31.52 -1.98 13.64
N MET A 19 31.59 -3.27 13.98
CA MET A 19 30.61 -4.28 13.54
C MET A 19 29.24 -4.05 14.19
N ILE A 20 29.19 -3.70 15.48
CA ILE A 20 27.97 -3.32 16.20
C ILE A 20 27.39 -2.01 15.63
N GLN A 21 28.24 -1.02 15.35
CA GLN A 21 27.84 0.28 14.80
C GLN A 21 27.36 0.14 13.36
N LYS A 22 28.03 -0.66 12.53
CA LYS A 22 27.62 -0.98 11.16
C LYS A 22 26.34 -1.82 11.12
N ALA A 23 26.16 -2.73 12.07
CA ALA A 23 24.91 -3.47 12.26
C ALA A 23 23.77 -2.51 12.68
N LYS A 24 24.01 -1.58 13.61
CA LYS A 24 23.04 -0.55 14.03
C LYS A 24 22.72 0.48 12.95
N GLY A 25 23.67 0.81 12.08
CA GLY A 25 23.58 1.88 11.07
C GLY A 25 23.03 1.45 9.71
N SER A 26 22.66 0.18 9.52
CA SER A 26 22.27 -0.36 8.22
C SER A 26 20.80 -0.14 7.84
N TYR A 27 20.15 0.90 8.39
CA TYR A 27 18.77 1.24 8.04
C TYR A 27 18.76 2.17 6.81
N HIS A 28 18.66 1.58 5.60
CA HIS A 28 18.78 2.30 4.32
C HIS A 28 17.45 2.47 3.57
N ASP A 29 16.32 2.59 4.28
CA ASP A 29 15.06 2.99 3.64
C ASP A 29 14.91 4.52 3.66
N THR A 30 14.72 5.12 2.48
CA THR A 30 14.58 6.57 2.33
C THR A 30 13.18 7.08 2.72
N GLY A 31 12.21 6.18 2.84
CA GLY A 31 10.79 6.49 3.07
C GLY A 31 10.07 7.11 1.87
N ILE A 32 10.76 7.38 0.75
CA ILE A 32 10.15 8.06 -0.42
C ILE A 32 9.04 7.19 -1.03
N GLY A 33 9.26 5.88 -1.19
CA GLY A 33 8.26 4.99 -1.77
C GLY A 33 6.95 4.98 -0.95
N SER A 34 7.05 4.88 0.37
CA SER A 34 5.87 4.91 1.25
C SER A 34 5.16 6.27 1.23
N LEU A 35 5.89 7.37 1.16
CA LEU A 35 5.31 8.71 1.01
C LEU A 35 4.50 8.84 -0.29
N LEU A 36 5.10 8.41 -1.40
CA LEU A 36 4.49 8.48 -2.73
C LEU A 36 3.20 7.65 -2.78
N TRP A 37 3.25 6.38 -2.38
CA TRP A 37 2.08 5.51 -2.39
C TRP A 37 1.00 5.96 -1.40
N GLY A 38 1.39 6.40 -0.21
CA GLY A 38 0.47 6.94 0.78
C GLY A 38 -0.30 8.16 0.28
N ALA A 39 0.39 9.11 -0.37
CA ALA A 39 -0.24 10.30 -0.93
C ALA A 39 -1.15 9.96 -2.12
N VAL A 40 -0.63 9.20 -3.10
CA VAL A 40 -1.35 8.86 -4.34
C VAL A 40 -2.63 8.09 -4.03
N VAL A 41 -2.55 7.05 -3.22
CA VAL A 41 -3.71 6.20 -2.91
C VAL A 41 -4.70 6.91 -2.00
N SER A 42 -4.23 7.75 -1.06
CA SER A 42 -5.11 8.58 -0.24
C SER A 42 -5.91 9.57 -1.09
N ILE A 43 -5.24 10.29 -1.99
CA ILE A 43 -5.90 11.24 -2.89
C ILE A 43 -6.90 10.53 -3.80
N ALA A 44 -6.49 9.42 -4.42
CA ALA A 44 -7.35 8.67 -5.33
C ALA A 44 -8.62 8.16 -4.61
N SER A 45 -8.45 7.59 -3.42
CA SER A 45 -9.57 7.07 -2.63
C SER A 45 -10.49 8.18 -2.11
N PHE A 46 -9.92 9.32 -1.69
CA PHE A 46 -10.71 10.46 -1.21
C PHE A 46 -11.51 11.13 -2.32
N VAL A 47 -10.90 11.36 -3.49
CA VAL A 47 -11.61 11.90 -4.66
C VAL A 47 -12.71 10.94 -5.10
N SER A 48 -12.46 9.63 -5.09
CA SER A 48 -13.49 8.64 -5.43
C SER A 48 -14.67 8.67 -4.46
N TYR A 49 -14.41 8.87 -3.16
CA TYR A 49 -15.47 9.10 -2.18
C TYR A 49 -16.29 10.36 -2.51
N LEU A 50 -15.63 11.49 -2.81
CA LEU A 50 -16.30 12.73 -3.17
C LEU A 50 -17.15 12.57 -4.44
N GLN A 51 -16.66 11.85 -5.45
CA GLN A 51 -17.42 11.56 -6.67
C GLN A 51 -18.74 10.84 -6.35
N ARG A 52 -18.72 9.92 -5.37
CA ARG A 52 -19.90 9.15 -4.97
C ARG A 52 -20.83 9.89 -4.01
N GLU A 53 -20.32 10.84 -3.24
CA GLU A 53 -21.11 11.65 -2.32
C GLU A 53 -21.81 12.82 -3.00
N TYR A 54 -21.14 13.45 -3.97
CA TYR A 54 -21.64 14.63 -4.69
C TYR A 54 -22.07 14.34 -6.13
N ASP A 55 -22.10 13.06 -6.53
CA ASP A 55 -22.52 12.57 -7.86
C ASP A 55 -21.90 13.31 -9.06
N PHE A 56 -20.65 13.76 -8.92
CA PHE A 56 -19.90 14.36 -10.04
C PHE A 56 -19.01 13.34 -10.74
N THR A 57 -18.80 13.54 -12.03
CA THR A 57 -17.92 12.70 -12.84
C THR A 57 -16.69 13.50 -13.28
N LEU A 58 -15.54 12.84 -13.31
CA LEU A 58 -14.33 13.39 -13.90
C LEU A 58 -14.19 12.86 -15.32
N VAL A 59 -13.60 13.67 -16.22
CA VAL A 59 -13.34 13.27 -17.62
C VAL A 59 -12.34 12.10 -17.67
N ILE A 60 -11.41 12.04 -16.71
CA ILE A 60 -10.41 10.99 -16.58
C ILE A 60 -10.62 10.32 -15.22
N ASP A 61 -10.62 8.98 -15.21
CA ASP A 61 -10.68 8.20 -13.97
C ASP A 61 -9.48 8.53 -13.07
N ILE A 62 -9.77 8.87 -11.82
CA ILE A 62 -8.74 9.25 -10.83
C ILE A 62 -7.73 8.13 -10.57
N TRP A 63 -8.11 6.86 -10.76
CA TRP A 63 -7.22 5.71 -10.58
C TRP A 63 -6.09 5.66 -11.61
N TRP A 64 -6.16 6.42 -12.72
CA TRP A 64 -4.99 6.63 -13.60
C TRP A 64 -3.80 7.27 -12.88
N LEU A 65 -4.03 7.99 -11.77
CA LEU A 65 -2.97 8.52 -10.92
C LEU A 65 -2.08 7.39 -10.34
N VAL A 66 -2.68 6.26 -9.98
CA VAL A 66 -1.96 5.08 -9.44
C VAL A 66 -1.04 4.49 -10.50
N PHE A 67 -1.51 4.39 -11.75
CA PHE A 67 -0.68 3.94 -12.87
C PHE A 67 0.45 4.92 -13.19
N ALA A 68 0.16 6.22 -13.19
CA ALA A 68 1.17 7.26 -13.36
C ALA A 68 2.25 7.21 -12.27
N ALA A 69 1.90 6.84 -11.04
CA ALA A 69 2.81 6.72 -9.90
C ALA A 69 3.82 5.56 -10.03
N ILE A 70 3.56 4.56 -10.89
CA ILE A 70 4.50 3.45 -11.14
C ILE A 70 5.79 3.98 -11.78
N VAL A 71 5.71 4.95 -12.70
CA VAL A 71 6.87 5.52 -13.40
C VAL A 71 7.89 6.15 -12.44
N PRO A 72 7.52 7.14 -11.59
CA PRO A 72 8.45 7.69 -10.61
C PRO A 72 8.89 6.64 -9.58
N GLN A 73 8.03 5.71 -9.19
CA GLN A 73 8.39 4.64 -8.25
C GLN A 73 9.51 3.74 -8.79
N VAL A 74 9.43 3.33 -10.06
CA VAL A 74 10.47 2.54 -10.72
C VAL A 74 11.78 3.32 -10.79
N TYR A 75 11.72 4.60 -11.17
CA TYR A 75 12.90 5.46 -11.21
C TYR A 75 13.58 5.59 -9.84
N ILE A 76 12.79 5.81 -8.78
CA ILE A 76 13.28 5.88 -7.39
C ILE A 76 13.93 4.54 -6.99
N SER A 77 13.27 3.42 -7.25
CA SER A 77 13.78 2.09 -6.89
C SER A 77 15.12 1.77 -7.57
N ILE A 78 15.28 2.14 -8.86
CA ILE A 78 16.55 1.96 -9.58
C ILE A 78 17.65 2.82 -8.95
N LYS A 79 17.33 4.07 -8.58
CA LYS A 79 18.29 4.99 -7.94
C LYS A 79 18.73 4.50 -6.57
N GLU A 80 17.80 3.99 -5.77
CA GLU A 80 18.07 3.47 -4.42
C GLU A 80 18.91 2.18 -4.46
N LYS A 81 18.60 1.26 -5.39
CA LYS A 81 19.40 0.04 -5.58
C LYS A 81 20.86 0.31 -5.90
N LYS A 82 21.17 1.39 -6.62
CA LYS A 82 22.56 1.78 -6.92
C LYS A 82 23.33 2.26 -5.69
N ASN A 83 22.63 2.75 -4.67
CA ASN A 83 23.22 3.28 -3.43
C ASN A 83 23.35 2.22 -2.33
N LEU A 84 22.67 1.08 -2.45
CA LEU A 84 22.75 -0.04 -1.50
C LEU A 84 24.07 -0.80 -1.69
N LYS A 85 24.98 -0.70 -0.72
CA LYS A 85 26.31 -1.36 -0.75
C LYS A 85 26.31 -2.82 -0.28
N ALA A 86 25.19 -3.36 0.21
CA ALA A 86 25.08 -4.76 0.63
C ALA A 86 23.64 -5.27 0.49
N LYS A 87 23.44 -6.49 -0.02
CA LYS A 87 22.14 -7.18 -0.02
C LYS A 87 21.77 -7.59 1.40
N GLN A 88 20.61 -7.15 1.90
CA GLN A 88 20.04 -7.62 3.15
C GLN A 88 18.92 -8.64 2.88
N TYR A 89 18.97 -9.77 3.58
CA TYR A 89 17.93 -10.81 3.52
C TYR A 89 16.52 -10.27 3.84
N ASP A 90 16.42 -9.33 4.78
CA ASP A 90 15.16 -8.70 5.18
C ASP A 90 14.52 -7.87 4.04
N GLU A 91 15.31 -7.37 3.09
CA GLU A 91 14.77 -6.65 1.93
C GLU A 91 14.13 -7.61 0.92
N ASP A 92 14.72 -8.78 0.71
CA ASP A 92 14.18 -9.78 -0.22
C ASP A 92 12.81 -10.29 0.25
N VAL A 93 12.65 -10.51 1.56
CA VAL A 93 11.35 -10.89 2.17
C VAL A 93 10.30 -9.81 1.95
N VAL A 94 10.64 -8.54 2.23
CA VAL A 94 9.70 -7.42 2.04
C VAL A 94 9.33 -7.28 0.56
N ASN A 95 10.31 -7.33 -0.34
CA ASN A 95 10.07 -7.24 -1.78
C ASN A 95 9.15 -8.35 -2.30
N ALA A 96 9.34 -9.59 -1.85
CA ALA A 96 8.47 -10.71 -2.22
C ALA A 96 7.02 -10.48 -1.77
N VAL A 97 6.82 -9.99 -0.55
CA VAL A 97 5.49 -9.68 -0.02
C VAL A 97 4.80 -8.58 -0.82
N TRP A 98 5.53 -7.51 -1.19
CA TRP A 98 5.00 -6.43 -2.02
C TRP A 98 4.69 -6.87 -3.46
N LEU A 99 5.48 -7.79 -4.02
CA LEU A 99 5.21 -8.39 -5.33
C LEU A 99 3.89 -9.19 -5.30
N VAL A 100 3.73 -10.07 -4.30
CA VAL A 100 2.50 -10.86 -4.14
C VAL A 100 1.29 -9.94 -3.92
N PHE A 101 1.44 -8.92 -3.08
CA PHE A 101 0.42 -7.89 -2.88
C PHE A 101 0.00 -7.21 -4.20
N GLY A 102 0.97 -6.79 -5.02
CA GLY A 102 0.69 -6.17 -6.32
C GLY A 102 -0.05 -7.10 -7.28
N ILE A 103 0.36 -8.37 -7.36
CA ILE A 103 -0.32 -9.40 -8.17
C ILE A 103 -1.76 -9.60 -7.69
N SER A 104 -1.99 -9.67 -6.37
CA SER A 104 -3.31 -9.83 -5.78
C SER A 104 -4.24 -8.65 -6.06
N ILE A 105 -3.75 -7.41 -5.96
CA ILE A 105 -4.55 -6.22 -6.32
C ILE A 105 -4.91 -6.25 -7.79
N PHE A 106 -3.95 -6.58 -8.66
CA PHE A 106 -4.19 -6.67 -10.10
C PHE A 106 -5.27 -7.71 -10.41
N ALA A 107 -5.19 -8.91 -9.81
CA ALA A 107 -6.22 -9.94 -9.96
C ALA A 107 -7.60 -9.47 -9.47
N LEU A 108 -7.67 -8.78 -8.33
CA LEU A 108 -8.93 -8.22 -7.82
C LEU A 108 -9.49 -7.11 -8.70
N SER A 109 -8.64 -6.29 -9.30
CA SER A 109 -9.07 -5.28 -10.26
C SER A 109 -9.71 -5.93 -11.50
N PHE A 110 -9.15 -7.04 -12.00
CA PHE A 110 -9.77 -7.81 -13.08
C PHE A 110 -11.10 -8.43 -12.64
N TYR A 111 -11.15 -8.98 -11.43
CA TYR A 111 -12.38 -9.53 -10.85
C TYR A 111 -13.50 -8.48 -10.81
N GLN A 112 -13.20 -7.26 -10.33
CA GLN A 112 -14.15 -6.16 -10.25
C GLN A 112 -14.74 -5.76 -11.60
N ASN A 113 -13.94 -5.82 -12.67
CA ASN A 113 -14.34 -5.36 -13.99
C ASN A 113 -15.05 -6.45 -14.81
N ILE A 114 -14.65 -7.71 -14.65
CA ILE A 114 -15.17 -8.82 -15.46
C ILE A 114 -16.46 -9.39 -14.87
N VAL A 115 -16.53 -9.61 -13.55
CA VAL A 115 -17.67 -10.31 -12.93
C VAL A 115 -19.01 -9.61 -13.18
N PRO A 116 -19.15 -8.28 -13.01
CA PRO A 116 -20.36 -7.55 -13.37
C PRO A 116 -20.91 -7.85 -14.77
N VAL A 117 -20.03 -7.78 -15.77
CA VAL A 117 -20.36 -7.98 -17.19
C VAL A 117 -20.80 -9.42 -17.45
N GLN A 118 -20.13 -10.38 -16.82
CA GLN A 118 -20.48 -11.80 -16.99
C GLN A 118 -21.81 -12.12 -16.31
N THR A 119 -22.05 -11.58 -15.11
CA THR A 119 -23.33 -11.73 -14.42
C THR A 119 -24.48 -11.14 -15.24
N GLU A 120 -24.29 -9.97 -15.86
CA GLU A 120 -25.30 -9.35 -16.74
C GLU A 120 -25.63 -10.25 -17.94
N LYS A 121 -24.60 -10.86 -18.53
CA LYS A 121 -24.76 -11.82 -19.63
C LYS A 121 -25.54 -13.07 -19.21
N TYR A 122 -25.25 -13.65 -18.04
CA TYR A 122 -25.98 -14.82 -17.54
C TYR A 122 -27.46 -14.50 -17.29
N PHE A 123 -27.76 -13.37 -16.65
CA PHE A 123 -29.15 -12.95 -16.42
C PHE A 123 -29.92 -12.73 -17.72
N SER A 124 -29.27 -12.10 -18.71
CA SER A 124 -29.89 -11.84 -20.01
C SER A 124 -30.21 -13.14 -20.77
N GLN A 125 -29.41 -14.19 -20.58
CA GLN A 125 -29.68 -15.52 -21.15
C GLN A 125 -30.86 -16.23 -20.46
N GLU A 126 -31.04 -16.01 -19.17
CA GLU A 126 -32.14 -16.56 -18.38
C GLU A 126 -33.43 -15.73 -18.48
N GLY A 127 -33.39 -14.57 -19.14
CA GLY A 127 -34.53 -13.67 -19.31
C GLY A 127 -34.80 -12.75 -18.13
N PHE A 128 -33.86 -12.61 -17.19
CA PHE A 128 -33.97 -11.72 -16.03
C PHE A 128 -33.07 -10.48 -16.21
N THR A 129 -33.49 -9.35 -15.63
CA THR A 129 -32.66 -8.14 -15.49
C THR A 129 -32.71 -7.66 -14.04
N MET A 130 -31.58 -7.18 -13.52
CA MET A 130 -31.57 -6.55 -12.21
C MET A 130 -32.21 -5.16 -12.29
N MET A 131 -33.17 -4.89 -11.43
CA MET A 131 -33.88 -3.61 -11.37
C MET A 131 -33.95 -3.11 -9.93
N LYS A 132 -33.83 -1.79 -9.76
CA LYS A 132 -34.10 -1.10 -8.51
C LYS A 132 -35.56 -0.66 -8.51
N HIS A 133 -36.35 -1.31 -7.66
CA HIS A 133 -37.74 -0.93 -7.43
C HIS A 133 -37.81 0.17 -6.38
N TYR A 134 -38.51 1.26 -6.71
CA TYR A 134 -38.71 2.38 -5.78
C TYR A 134 -40.05 2.25 -5.06
N ALA A 135 -40.02 2.20 -3.73
CA ALA A 135 -41.22 2.08 -2.89
C ALA A 135 -42.16 3.31 -2.94
N ASP A 136 -41.71 4.42 -3.54
CA ASP A 136 -42.46 5.68 -3.68
C ASP A 136 -43.25 5.78 -4.99
N GLY A 137 -43.29 4.70 -5.79
CA GLY A 137 -44.06 4.62 -7.03
C GLY A 137 -43.33 5.16 -8.26
N ARG A 138 -42.06 5.56 -8.15
CA ARG A 138 -41.21 5.83 -9.32
C ARG A 138 -41.03 4.56 -10.17
N PRO A 139 -40.87 4.70 -11.50
CA PRO A 139 -40.65 3.55 -12.37
C PRO A 139 -39.36 2.82 -12.00
N ASP A 140 -39.36 1.51 -12.20
CA ASP A 140 -38.21 0.66 -11.97
C ASP A 140 -37.05 1.07 -12.88
N GLU A 141 -35.86 1.19 -12.31
CA GLU A 141 -34.64 1.49 -13.05
C GLU A 141 -33.79 0.22 -13.18
N ILE A 142 -33.37 -0.09 -14.42
CA ILE A 142 -32.46 -1.22 -14.67
C ILE A 142 -31.09 -0.87 -14.10
N ILE A 143 -30.58 -1.74 -13.22
CA ILE A 143 -29.24 -1.60 -12.65
C ILE A 143 -28.35 -2.70 -13.22
N ARG A 144 -27.13 -2.33 -13.61
CA ARG A 144 -26.12 -3.33 -13.95
C ARG A 144 -25.66 -4.03 -12.67
N PRO A 145 -25.40 -5.34 -12.72
CA PRO A 145 -24.74 -6.02 -11.62
C PRO A 145 -23.47 -5.28 -11.23
N PHE A 146 -23.22 -5.17 -9.93
CA PHE A 146 -22.00 -4.59 -9.39
C PHE A 146 -21.53 -5.50 -8.26
N THR A 147 -20.22 -5.50 -7.98
CA THR A 147 -19.66 -6.23 -6.84
C THR A 147 -19.72 -5.31 -5.62
N PRO A 148 -20.65 -5.51 -4.66
CA PRO A 148 -20.73 -4.67 -3.47
C PRO A 148 -19.49 -4.86 -2.60
N SER A 149 -18.99 -3.80 -1.95
CA SER A 149 -17.96 -3.86 -0.88
C SER A 149 -16.57 -4.38 -1.29
N LEU A 150 -16.20 -4.36 -2.58
CA LEU A 150 -14.84 -4.76 -2.99
C LEU A 150 -13.76 -3.81 -2.41
N TYR A 151 -14.10 -2.56 -2.13
CA TYR A 151 -13.20 -1.62 -1.47
C TYR A 151 -12.80 -2.05 -0.06
N SER A 152 -13.68 -2.68 0.70
CA SER A 152 -13.33 -3.32 1.99
C SER A 152 -12.23 -4.36 1.82
N VAL A 153 -12.30 -5.16 0.75
CA VAL A 153 -11.26 -6.17 0.46
C VAL A 153 -9.91 -5.51 0.13
N TYR A 154 -9.90 -4.38 -0.59
CA TYR A 154 -8.68 -3.62 -0.82
C TYR A 154 -8.08 -3.10 0.49
N ILE A 155 -8.88 -2.56 1.42
CA ILE A 155 -8.42 -2.13 2.75
C ILE A 155 -7.74 -3.29 3.49
N LEU A 156 -8.38 -4.47 3.50
CA LEU A 156 -7.84 -5.67 4.14
C LEU A 156 -6.48 -6.05 3.54
N ILE A 157 -6.38 -6.07 2.22
CA ILE A 157 -5.16 -6.47 1.52
C ILE A 157 -4.06 -5.42 1.68
N TYR A 158 -4.39 -4.12 1.80
CA TYR A 158 -3.42 -3.04 2.06
C TYR A 158 -2.74 -3.18 3.44
N ALA A 159 -3.48 -3.68 4.44
CA ALA A 159 -2.94 -3.90 5.78
C ALA A 159 -1.85 -5.00 5.80
N PHE A 160 -2.00 -6.04 4.96
CA PHE A 160 -1.12 -7.21 4.96
C PHE A 160 0.37 -6.88 4.70
N PRO A 161 0.78 -6.29 3.55
CA PRO A 161 2.19 -6.01 3.29
C PRO A 161 2.75 -4.99 4.28
N THR A 162 1.91 -4.06 4.75
CA THR A 162 2.29 -3.05 5.74
C THR A 162 2.62 -3.69 7.09
N MET A 163 1.78 -4.62 7.56
CA MET A 163 2.03 -5.38 8.79
C MET A 163 3.32 -6.17 8.69
N VAL A 164 3.50 -6.93 7.60
CA VAL A 164 4.71 -7.74 7.40
C VAL A 164 5.96 -6.86 7.32
N THR A 165 5.90 -5.75 6.59
CA THR A 165 7.00 -4.78 6.53
C THR A 165 7.34 -4.25 7.93
N GLY A 166 6.33 -3.87 8.72
CA GLY A 166 6.50 -3.41 10.09
C GLY A 166 7.09 -4.48 11.03
N MET A 167 6.76 -5.76 10.84
CA MET A 167 7.31 -6.88 11.62
C MET A 167 8.76 -7.18 11.23
N VAL A 168 9.04 -7.35 9.93
CA VAL A 168 10.38 -7.68 9.41
C VAL A 168 11.35 -6.55 9.70
N LYS A 169 10.98 -5.30 9.39
CA LYS A 169 11.83 -4.12 9.61
C LYS A 169 11.78 -3.60 11.06
N LYS A 170 11.03 -4.26 11.95
CA LYS A 170 10.82 -3.86 13.36
C LYS A 170 10.39 -2.39 13.50
N PHE A 171 9.58 -1.90 12.54
CA PHE A 171 9.14 -0.53 12.46
C PHE A 171 7.73 -0.37 13.02
N ASN A 172 7.63 0.09 14.27
CA ASN A 172 6.36 0.22 15.00
C ASN A 172 5.29 1.06 14.28
N PRO A 173 5.59 2.21 13.64
CA PRO A 173 4.56 3.00 12.95
C PRO A 173 3.79 2.22 11.90
N MET A 174 4.45 1.37 11.09
CA MET A 174 3.76 0.53 10.10
C MET A 174 2.93 -0.58 10.76
N LYS A 175 3.37 -1.17 11.88
CA LYS A 175 2.56 -2.16 12.63
C LYS A 175 1.27 -1.53 13.17
N ILE A 176 1.38 -0.35 13.78
CA ILE A 176 0.23 0.38 14.31
C ILE A 176 -0.70 0.79 13.16
N GLY A 177 -0.16 1.33 12.07
CA GLY A 177 -0.92 1.67 10.88
C GLY A 177 -1.71 0.48 10.33
N ALA A 178 -1.08 -0.68 10.19
CA ALA A 178 -1.75 -1.89 9.73
C ALA A 178 -2.85 -2.38 10.69
N LEU A 179 -2.64 -2.32 12.01
CA LEU A 179 -3.68 -2.66 13.00
C LEU A 179 -4.90 -1.74 12.88
N ILE A 180 -4.67 -0.43 12.74
CA ILE A 180 -5.74 0.55 12.53
C ILE A 180 -6.49 0.23 11.24
N THR A 181 -5.78 -0.09 10.16
CA THR A 181 -6.39 -0.45 8.86
C THR A 181 -7.19 -1.74 8.93
N TYR A 182 -6.76 -2.75 9.68
CA TYR A 182 -7.62 -3.92 9.96
C TYR A 182 -8.90 -3.51 10.71
N GLY A 183 -8.82 -2.56 11.65
CA GLY A 183 -9.98 -1.97 12.30
C GLY A 183 -10.92 -1.25 11.31
N PHE A 184 -10.37 -0.49 10.36
CA PHE A 184 -11.15 0.12 9.29
C PHE A 184 -11.82 -0.90 8.38
N PHE A 185 -11.16 -2.02 8.08
CA PHE A 185 -11.81 -3.12 7.38
C PHE A 185 -13.02 -3.65 8.16
N MET A 186 -12.87 -3.92 9.47
CA MET A 186 -13.99 -4.39 10.30
C MET A 186 -15.13 -3.37 10.34
N LEU A 187 -14.82 -2.07 10.41
CA LEU A 187 -15.82 -1.01 10.35
C LEU A 187 -16.53 -0.97 8.99
N SER A 188 -15.79 -1.17 7.90
CA SER A 188 -16.32 -1.11 6.53
C SER A 188 -17.42 -2.13 6.25
N LEU A 189 -17.44 -3.25 6.98
CA LEU A 189 -18.46 -4.29 6.85
C LEU A 189 -19.86 -3.80 7.27
N PHE A 190 -19.93 -2.72 8.03
CA PHE A 190 -21.18 -2.13 8.52
C PHE A 190 -21.51 -0.80 7.83
N THR A 191 -20.71 -0.37 6.85
CA THR A 191 -20.89 0.90 6.15
C THR A 191 -21.29 0.72 4.70
N GLU A 192 -21.90 1.76 4.12
CA GLU A 192 -22.13 1.78 2.67
C GLU A 192 -20.82 1.87 1.89
N SER A 193 -20.82 1.32 0.67
CA SER A 193 -19.63 1.24 -0.19
C SER A 193 -18.93 2.58 -0.46
N LYS A 194 -19.63 3.71 -0.35
CA LYS A 194 -19.02 5.04 -0.48
C LYS A 194 -18.05 5.33 0.68
N TYR A 195 -18.43 4.98 1.90
CA TYR A 195 -17.60 5.20 3.08
C TYR A 195 -16.37 4.28 3.10
N ASP A 196 -16.43 3.12 2.44
CA ASP A 196 -15.26 2.25 2.26
C ASP A 196 -14.12 2.99 1.54
N MET A 197 -14.42 3.84 0.56
CA MET A 197 -13.41 4.64 -0.14
C MET A 197 -12.78 5.71 0.78
N LEU A 198 -13.59 6.31 1.67
CA LEU A 198 -13.10 7.25 2.68
C LEU A 198 -12.18 6.56 3.69
N LEU A 199 -12.59 5.38 4.17
CA LEU A 199 -11.78 4.52 5.03
C LEU A 199 -10.51 4.06 4.33
N GLY A 200 -10.57 3.80 3.02
CA GLY A 200 -9.41 3.52 2.16
C GLY A 200 -8.41 4.67 2.11
N SER A 201 -8.89 5.92 2.03
CA SER A 201 -8.01 7.10 2.10
C SER A 201 -7.32 7.20 3.46
N ALA A 202 -8.08 7.07 4.55
CA ALA A 202 -7.51 7.07 5.90
C ALA A 202 -6.49 5.93 6.07
N SER A 203 -6.77 4.74 5.51
CA SER A 203 -5.89 3.59 5.53
C SER A 203 -4.55 3.87 4.86
N ALA A 204 -4.54 4.48 3.67
CA ALA A 204 -3.30 4.85 2.96
C ALA A 204 -2.46 5.87 3.76
N LEU A 205 -3.12 6.80 4.45
CA LEU A 205 -2.43 7.77 5.30
C LEU A 205 -1.73 7.09 6.50
N VAL A 206 -2.44 6.23 7.23
CA VAL A 206 -1.88 5.58 8.43
C VAL A 206 -0.90 4.46 8.10
N CYS A 207 -1.09 3.73 7.00
CA CYS A 207 -0.21 2.64 6.60
C CYS A 207 1.08 3.14 5.94
N TRP A 208 1.02 4.18 5.11
CA TRP A 208 2.15 4.54 4.23
C TRP A 208 2.58 5.99 4.34
N PHE A 209 1.65 6.96 4.34
CA PHE A 209 2.03 8.37 4.33
C PHE A 209 2.70 8.80 5.64
N ILE A 210 2.04 8.60 6.79
CA ILE A 210 2.56 8.97 8.11
C ILE A 210 3.86 8.19 8.41
N PRO A 211 3.90 6.85 8.24
CA PRO A 211 5.16 6.12 8.43
C PRO A 211 6.26 6.55 7.46
N GLY A 212 5.90 6.93 6.23
CA GLY A 212 6.80 7.49 5.23
C GLY A 212 7.44 8.81 5.64
N ILE A 213 6.67 9.73 6.24
CA ILE A 213 7.22 10.99 6.80
C ILE A 213 8.24 10.67 7.90
N ILE A 214 7.90 9.73 8.79
CA ILE A 214 8.77 9.34 9.90
C ILE A 214 10.08 8.74 9.37
N LEU A 215 10.01 7.84 8.39
CA LEU A 215 11.19 7.25 7.74
C LEU A 215 12.04 8.31 7.06
N ARG A 216 11.40 9.22 6.31
CA ARG A 216 12.09 10.30 5.60
C ARG A 216 12.86 11.22 6.56
N ASN A 217 12.23 11.59 7.67
CA ASN A 217 12.86 12.44 8.68
C ASN A 217 14.08 11.75 9.32
N LYS A 218 13.96 10.44 9.62
CA LYS A 218 15.09 9.64 10.14
C LYS A 218 16.24 9.55 9.14
N TYR A 219 15.94 9.29 7.87
CA TYR A 219 16.93 9.23 6.79
C TYR A 219 17.69 10.57 6.61
N LEU A 220 16.96 11.69 6.61
CA LEU A 220 17.57 13.02 6.49
C LEU A 220 18.44 13.37 7.70
N ALA A 221 18.01 13.02 8.92
CA ALA A 221 18.81 13.23 10.14
C ALA A 221 20.11 12.43 10.11
N GLN A 222 20.08 11.17 9.68
CA GLN A 222 21.27 10.33 9.52
C GLN A 222 22.21 10.87 8.43
N THR A 223 21.66 11.33 7.31
CA THR A 223 22.47 11.90 6.23
C THR A 223 23.19 13.16 6.69
N ARG A 224 22.53 14.03 7.46
CA ARG A 224 23.15 15.24 8.03
C ARG A 224 24.22 14.96 9.08
N ALA A 225 24.11 13.86 9.82
CA ALA A 225 25.10 13.48 10.84
C ALA A 225 26.35 12.80 10.24
N ASN A 226 26.25 12.28 9.01
CA ASN A 226 27.33 11.62 8.28
C ASN A 226 28.06 12.57 7.30
N VAL A 227 27.63 13.83 7.21
CA VAL A 227 28.28 14.93 6.46
C VAL A 227 28.99 15.83 7.47
#